data_AF-A0A260Z3V4-F1
#
_entry.id   AF-A0A260Z3V4-F1
#
_cell.length_a   1.000
_cell.length_b   1.000
_cell.length_c   1.000
_cell.angle_alpha   90.00
_cell.angle_beta   90.00
_cell.angle_gamma   90.00
#
_symmetry.space_group_name_H-M   'P 1'
#
loop_
_entity.id
_entity.type
_entity.pdbx_description
1 polymer ?
#
loop_
_entity_poly.entity_id
_entity_poly.type
_entity_poly.pdbx_seq_one_letter_code
_entity_poly.pdbx_strand_id
1 'polypeptide(L)'
;MIGVATKEADLHMGRYRSLIGKDENSYGWDMATSAIMTQITMKLGNIRKISMTGWLQIRSIVFLIWTKELYHLLPMPNMGVAFKGLQGKTLYPIVGCVWGHCEVTMKYQGS
;
A
#
# COMPACT_ATOMS: atom_id res chain seq x y z
N MET A 1 5.97 0.19 -4.85
CA MET A 1 5.04 -0.05 -3.73
C MET A 1 3.89 0.95 -3.80
N ILE A 2 2.72 0.56 -3.33
CA ILE A 2 1.51 1.39 -3.38
C ILE A 2 0.77 1.29 -2.05
N GLY A 3 0.09 2.34 -1.61
CA GLY A 3 -0.61 2.29 -0.33
C GLY A 3 -1.25 3.59 0.10
N VAL A 4 -1.37 3.74 1.42
CA VAL A 4 -1.89 4.94 2.09
C VAL A 4 -0.93 5.39 3.19
N ALA A 5 -0.89 6.69 3.42
CA ALA A 5 -0.05 7.32 4.43
C ALA A 5 -0.75 8.49 5.11
N THR A 6 -0.29 8.84 6.31
CA THR A 6 -0.65 10.11 6.95
C THR A 6 0.23 11.23 6.41
N LYS A 7 -0.05 12.49 6.80
CA LYS A 7 0.69 13.66 6.33
C LYS A 7 2.15 13.67 6.82
N GLU A 8 2.43 12.95 7.89
CA GLU A 8 3.71 12.87 8.58
C GLU A 8 4.66 11.83 7.97
N ALA A 9 4.21 11.04 6.99
CA ALA A 9 5.03 10.01 6.38
C ALA A 9 6.18 10.60 5.54
N ASP A 10 7.37 10.00 5.67
CA ASP A 10 8.51 10.32 4.82
C ASP A 10 8.19 10.06 3.34
N LEU A 11 8.53 11.01 2.45
CA LEU A 11 8.37 10.86 0.99
C LEU A 11 9.67 10.51 0.26
N HIS A 12 10.79 10.43 1.00
CA HIS A 12 12.09 10.11 0.43
C HIS A 12 12.91 9.25 1.39
N MET A 13 13.67 8.31 0.83
CA MET A 13 14.59 7.48 1.58
C MET A 13 15.82 7.19 0.73
N GLY A 14 17.00 7.20 1.36
CA GLY A 14 18.21 6.75 0.70
C GLY A 14 18.16 5.26 0.40
N ARG A 15 18.73 4.87 -0.75
CA ARG A 15 18.82 3.49 -1.26
C ARG A 15 17.50 2.92 -1.77
N TYR A 16 17.60 1.82 -2.50
CA TYR A 16 16.46 1.05 -3.00
C TYR A 16 15.85 0.20 -1.87
N ARG A 17 14.99 0.82 -1.06
CA ARG A 17 14.30 0.18 0.06
C ARG A 17 12.82 0.54 0.05
N SER A 18 12.04 -0.26 0.76
CA SER A 18 10.62 -0.01 0.98
C SER A 18 10.43 1.24 1.84
N LEU A 19 10.03 2.34 1.19
CA LEU A 19 9.68 3.60 1.86
C LEU A 19 8.38 3.47 2.65
N ILE A 20 7.38 2.87 2.01
CA ILE A 20 6.04 2.71 2.58
C ILE A 20 6.07 1.52 3.57
N GLY A 21 5.55 1.74 4.78
CA GLY A 21 5.56 0.74 5.85
C GLY A 21 6.81 0.77 6.74
N LYS A 22 7.70 1.76 6.57
CA LYS A 22 8.85 1.99 7.47
C LYS A 22 8.40 2.31 8.89
N ASP A 23 7.32 3.08 9.01
CA ASP A 23 6.81 3.63 10.25
C ASP A 23 5.31 3.40 10.39
N GLU A 24 4.72 3.94 11.46
CA GLU A 24 3.28 3.85 11.74
C GLU A 24 2.43 4.83 10.91
N ASN A 25 3.10 5.67 10.11
CA ASN A 25 2.48 6.70 9.29
C ASN A 25 2.18 6.19 7.88
N SER A 26 2.65 5.00 7.51
CA SER A 26 2.55 4.47 6.16
C SER A 26 2.18 2.99 6.13
N TYR A 27 1.29 2.63 5.21
CA TYR A 27 0.76 1.27 5.04
C TYR A 27 0.73 0.96 3.55
N GLY A 28 1.43 -0.09 3.14
CA GLY A 28 1.64 -0.35 1.71
C GLY A 28 1.68 -1.80 1.33
N TRP A 29 1.42 -2.05 0.07
CA TRP A 29 1.57 -3.35 -0.54
C TRP A 29 2.69 -3.28 -1.57
N ASP A 30 3.58 -4.26 -1.50
CA ASP A 30 4.64 -4.47 -2.48
C ASP A 30 4.13 -5.45 -3.55
N MET A 31 4.01 -4.93 -4.77
CA MET A 31 3.52 -5.67 -5.93
C MET A 31 4.48 -6.78 -6.37
N ALA A 32 5.79 -6.60 -6.17
CA ALA A 32 6.79 -7.55 -6.64
C ALA A 32 6.83 -8.82 -5.78
N THR A 33 6.59 -8.66 -4.48
CA THR A 33 6.67 -9.74 -3.49
C THR A 33 5.30 -10.18 -2.97
N SER A 34 4.24 -9.51 -3.44
CA SER A 34 2.88 -9.56 -2.92
C SER A 34 2.78 -9.34 -1.40
N ALA A 35 3.77 -8.66 -0.82
CA ALA A 35 3.92 -8.47 0.62
C ALA A 35 3.13 -7.26 1.12
N ILE A 36 2.43 -7.43 2.23
CA ILE A 36 1.88 -6.32 3.02
C ILE A 36 3.00 -5.74 3.88
N MET A 37 3.14 -4.42 3.83
CA MET A 37 4.18 -3.64 4.49
C MET A 37 3.55 -2.63 5.47
N THR A 38 3.91 -2.80 6.73
CA THR A 38 3.63 -1.95 7.89
C THR A 38 4.88 -1.93 8.78
N GLN A 39 4.94 -0.97 9.70
CA GLN A 39 6.01 -0.95 10.71
C GLN A 39 6.18 -2.31 11.41
N ILE A 40 5.07 -2.97 11.72
CA ILE A 40 5.04 -4.26 12.40
C ILE A 40 5.66 -5.34 11.52
N THR A 41 5.28 -5.43 10.25
CA THR A 41 5.85 -6.42 9.32
C THR A 41 7.34 -6.20 9.10
N MET A 42 7.82 -4.95 9.10
CA MET A 42 9.24 -4.65 8.97
C MET A 42 10.02 -4.97 10.24
N LYS A 43 9.45 -4.73 11.42
CA LYS A 43 10.11 -5.01 12.71
C LYS A 43 10.12 -6.49 13.09
N LEU A 44 9.00 -7.20 12.87
CA LEU A 44 8.83 -8.59 13.30
C LEU A 44 9.20 -9.63 12.22
N GLY A 45 9.47 -9.21 10.98
CA GLY A 45 9.69 -10.13 9.85
C GLY A 45 8.47 -10.96 9.43
N ASN A 46 7.32 -10.78 10.09
CA ASN A 46 6.06 -11.47 9.79
C ASN A 46 5.35 -10.84 8.59
N ILE A 47 5.92 -11.03 7.41
CA ILE A 47 5.39 -10.51 6.16
C ILE A 47 4.18 -11.36 5.72
N ARG A 48 2.97 -10.81 5.89
CA ARG A 48 1.76 -11.41 5.27
C ARG A 48 1.83 -11.18 3.77
N LYS A 49 1.80 -12.27 3.00
CA LYS A 49 1.70 -12.22 1.54
C LYS A 49 0.26 -12.44 1.13
N ILE A 50 -0.27 -11.57 0.28
CA ILE A 50 -1.56 -11.83 -0.37
C ILE A 50 -1.24 -12.56 -1.67
N SER A 51 -1.46 -13.87 -1.69
CA SER A 51 -1.11 -14.71 -2.84
C SER A 51 -1.87 -14.22 -4.09
N MET A 52 -1.12 -13.70 -5.06
CA MET A 52 -1.62 -13.54 -6.42
C MET A 52 -1.40 -14.86 -7.14
N THR A 53 -2.50 -15.56 -7.46
CA THR A 53 -2.42 -16.68 -8.38
C THR A 53 -2.22 -16.14 -9.80
N GLY A 54 -1.01 -16.30 -10.32
CA GLY A 54 -0.67 -15.98 -11.71
C GLY A 54 0.07 -14.65 -11.89
N TRP A 55 0.96 -14.63 -12.88
CA TRP A 55 1.69 -13.46 -13.37
C TRP A 55 0.71 -12.50 -14.06
N LEU A 56 -0.18 -11.87 -13.30
CA LEU A 56 -0.96 -10.76 -13.82
C LEU A 56 0.02 -9.63 -14.13
N GLN A 57 0.20 -9.33 -15.42
CA GLN A 57 0.69 -8.04 -15.86
C GLN A 57 -0.23 -6.99 -15.23
N ILE A 58 0.21 -6.39 -14.14
CA ILE A 58 -0.55 -5.37 -13.42
C ILE A 58 -0.63 -4.16 -14.34
N ARG A 59 -1.70 -4.07 -15.14
CA ARG A 59 -1.95 -2.93 -16.03
C ARG A 59 -2.58 -1.76 -15.29
N SER A 60 -3.39 -2.05 -14.27
CA SER A 60 -4.09 -1.06 -13.45
C SER A 60 -4.31 -1.62 -12.05
N ILE A 61 -4.10 -0.82 -11.01
CA ILE A 61 -4.39 -1.21 -9.62
C ILE A 61 -5.50 -0.33 -9.10
N VAL A 62 -6.50 -0.95 -8.48
CA VAL A 62 -7.68 -0.25 -7.98
C VAL A 62 -7.66 -0.32 -6.45
N PHE A 63 -7.55 0.85 -5.81
CA PHE A 63 -7.74 0.96 -4.38
C PHE A 63 -9.22 1.20 -4.06
N LEU A 64 -9.82 0.25 -3.34
CA LEU A 64 -11.10 0.47 -2.67
C LEU A 64 -10.81 0.90 -1.24
N ILE A 65 -11.17 2.14 -0.90
CA ILE A 65 -11.25 2.62 0.48
C ILE A 65 -12.73 2.62 0.83
N TRP A 66 -13.23 1.52 1.40
CA TRP A 66 -14.63 1.47 1.84
C TRP A 66 -14.77 2.15 3.19
N THR A 67 -15.64 3.14 3.30
CA THR A 67 -15.96 3.81 4.56
C THR A 67 -17.39 3.49 4.99
N LYS A 68 -17.58 2.92 6.19
CA LYS A 68 -18.67 3.26 7.13
C LYS A 68 -18.25 3.01 8.58
N GLU A 69 -17.49 1.95 8.87
CA GLU A 69 -17.00 1.65 10.24
C GLU A 69 -15.59 1.03 10.28
N LEU A 70 -15.11 0.46 9.16
CA LEU A 70 -13.79 -0.17 9.04
C LEU A 70 -13.13 0.28 7.74
N TYR A 71 -11.98 0.94 7.84
CA TYR A 71 -11.12 1.22 6.68
C TYR A 71 -10.46 -0.09 6.25
N HIS A 72 -10.92 -0.63 5.14
CA HIS A 72 -10.30 -1.77 4.48
C HIS A 72 -9.59 -1.28 3.23
N LEU A 73 -8.27 -1.46 3.17
CA LEU A 73 -7.54 -1.30 1.91
C LEU A 73 -7.59 -2.63 1.17
N LEU A 74 -8.17 -2.62 -0.03
CA LEU A 74 -8.16 -3.77 -0.93
C LEU A 74 -7.28 -3.41 -2.13
N PRO A 75 -6.16 -4.10 -2.38
CA PRO A 75 -5.39 -3.92 -3.61
C PRO A 75 -6.17 -4.42 -4.85
N MET A 76 -7.13 -5.34 -4.66
CA MET A 76 -8.08 -5.82 -5.67
C MET A 76 -9.39 -6.28 -4.99
N PRO A 77 -10.55 -6.26 -5.68
CA PRO A 77 -11.85 -6.64 -5.10
C PRO A 77 -11.89 -8.03 -4.43
N ASN A 78 -11.13 -9.00 -4.95
CA ASN A 78 -11.15 -10.40 -4.48
C ASN A 78 -9.98 -10.77 -3.56
N MET A 79 -9.14 -9.81 -3.15
CA MET A 79 -7.90 -10.08 -2.40
C MET A 79 -8.06 -9.99 -0.88
N GLY A 80 -9.24 -9.64 -0.39
CA GLY A 80 -9.51 -9.50 1.04
C GLY A 80 -8.78 -8.31 1.68
N VAL A 81 -9.07 -8.09 2.97
CA VAL A 81 -8.62 -6.91 3.72
C VAL A 81 -7.11 -6.91 3.96
N ALA A 82 -6.40 -5.89 3.45
CA ALA A 82 -4.96 -5.73 3.69
C ALA A 82 -4.65 -5.04 5.03
N PHE A 83 -5.38 -3.98 5.39
CA PHE A 83 -5.17 -3.21 6.63
C PHE A 83 -6.47 -3.01 7.40
N LYS A 84 -6.37 -2.93 8.73
CA LYS A 84 -7.45 -2.61 9.68
C LYS A 84 -6.97 -1.56 10.67
N GLY A 85 -7.88 -0.94 11.42
CA GLY A 85 -7.52 -0.01 12.50
C GLY A 85 -7.03 1.36 12.04
N LEU A 86 -7.40 1.78 10.83
CA LEU A 86 -7.05 3.10 10.30
C LEU A 86 -8.08 4.19 10.66
N GLN A 87 -9.01 3.88 11.56
CA GLN A 87 -10.08 4.79 11.95
C GLN A 87 -9.53 6.00 12.69
N GLY A 88 -10.08 7.18 12.39
CA GLY A 88 -9.63 8.46 12.98
C GLY A 88 -8.36 9.04 12.36
N LYS A 89 -7.70 8.35 11.42
CA LYS A 89 -6.55 8.88 10.68
C LYS A 89 -7.00 9.52 9.36
N THR A 90 -6.51 10.72 9.08
CA THR A 90 -6.59 11.28 7.72
C THR A 90 -5.51 10.60 6.87
N LEU A 91 -5.95 9.88 5.84
CA LEU A 91 -5.06 9.11 4.96
C LEU A 91 -5.05 9.68 3.55
N TYR A 92 -3.87 9.66 2.97
CA TYR A 92 -3.57 10.09 1.61
C TYR A 92 -3.03 8.89 0.83
N PRO A 93 -3.38 8.74 -0.46
CA PRO A 93 -2.76 7.74 -1.32
C PRO A 93 -1.27 8.05 -1.48
N ILE A 94 -0.44 7.01 -1.46
CA ILE A 94 1.02 7.13 -1.63
C ILE A 94 1.55 6.04 -2.56
N VAL A 95 2.57 6.39 -3.33
CA VAL A 95 3.30 5.47 -4.20
C VAL A 95 4.80 5.64 -3.97
N GLY A 96 5.51 4.52 -3.87
CA GLY A 96 6.97 4.46 -3.77
C GLY A 96 7.55 3.80 -5.01
N CYS A 97 8.37 4.53 -5.76
CA CYS A 97 9.04 4.07 -6.97
C CYS A 97 10.56 4.13 -6.82
N VAL A 98 11.24 3.11 -7.31
CA VAL A 98 12.70 3.00 -7.33
C VAL A 98 13.26 2.91 -8.76
N TRP A 99 12.38 2.86 -9.76
CA TRP A 99 12.74 2.76 -11.16
C TRP A 99 12.84 4.14 -11.81
N GLY A 100 13.98 4.42 -12.43
CA GLY A 100 14.16 5.60 -13.27
C GLY A 100 13.19 5.57 -14.45
N HIS A 101 12.68 6.74 -14.85
CA HIS A 101 11.66 6.89 -15.90
C HIS A 101 10.33 6.16 -15.66
N CYS A 102 10.04 5.78 -14.42
CA CYS A 102 8.73 5.24 -14.06
C CYS A 102 7.65 6.32 -14.15
N GLU A 103 6.55 6.02 -14.82
CA GLU A 103 5.34 6.84 -14.83
C GLU A 103 4.25 6.15 -13.98
N VAL A 104 3.57 6.94 -13.15
CA VAL A 104 2.50 6.47 -12.29
C VAL A 104 1.30 7.39 -12.45
N THR A 105 0.18 6.82 -12.86
CA THR A 105 -1.09 7.54 -13.02
C THR A 105 -2.08 7.10 -11.96
N MET A 106 -2.64 8.07 -11.23
CA MET A 106 -3.68 7.83 -10.24
C MET A 106 -4.98 8.50 -10.68
N LYS A 107 -6.06 7.71 -10.78
CA LYS A 107 -7.38 8.20 -11.13
C LYS A 107 -8.37 7.88 -10.01
N TYR A 108 -8.94 8.91 -9.40
CA TYR A 108 -10.03 8.76 -8.45
C TYR A 108 -11.31 8.33 -9.20
N GLN A 109 -11.98 7.29 -8.71
CA GLN A 109 -13.16 6.70 -9.36
C GLN A 109 -14.50 7.11 -8.73
N GLY A 110 -14.51 7.87 -7.62
CA GLY A 110 -15.73 8.46 -7.05
C GLY A 110 -16.18 7.92 -5.69
N SER A 111 -17.35 8.43 -5.26
CA SER A 111 -18.07 8.25 -4.00
C SER A 111 -19.32 7.39 -4.13
#